data_AF-A0A2M7BIR1-F1
#
_entry.id   AF-A0A2M7BIR1-F1
#
_cell.length_a   1.000
_cell.length_b   1.000
_cell.length_c   1.000
_cell.angle_alpha   90.00
_cell.angle_beta   90.00
_cell.angle_gamma   90.00
#
_symmetry.space_group_name_H-M   'P 1'
#
loop_
_entity.id
_entity.type
_entity.pdbx_description
1 polymer ?
#
loop_
_entity_poly.entity_id
_entity_poly.type
_entity_poly.pdbx_seq_one_letter_code
_entity_poly.pdbx_strand_id
1 'polypeptide(L)'
;MREKVMDESTRRLRTLDFFMGTVFAAIGFYVAIEGYNIFVAPELVTVERMTNPGVTTIFIGALLALLGLVMAIIGFIGSRTPFRNAKQAIPETLRKPAFLKGIIAMAGIAVYFFVLWGRIPYVISTFIFLAGMMFIFKAGAWWKIFIISGITVAIVWYVFGELAMVPLP
;
A
#
# COMPACT_ATOMS: atom_id res chain seq x y z
N MET A 1 27.80 -30.84 -0.26
CA MET A 1 27.13 -29.52 -0.30
C MET A 1 26.99 -29.02 1.12
N ARG A 2 27.63 -27.88 1.46
CA ARG A 2 27.55 -27.31 2.82
C ARG A 2 26.13 -26.80 3.07
N GLU A 3 25.38 -27.48 3.94
CA GLU A 3 24.21 -26.89 4.58
C GLU A 3 24.72 -25.71 5.41
N LYS A 4 24.68 -24.51 4.82
CA LYS A 4 24.96 -23.27 5.54
C LYS A 4 23.90 -23.21 6.63
N VAL A 5 24.30 -23.45 7.89
CA VAL A 5 23.42 -23.29 9.05
C VAL A 5 22.82 -21.90 8.93
N MET A 6 21.55 -21.86 8.55
CA MET A 6 20.89 -20.60 8.28
C MET A 6 20.73 -19.88 9.61
N ASP A 7 21.34 -18.70 9.68
CA ASP A 7 21.39 -17.88 10.88
C ASP A 7 19.97 -17.61 11.43
N GLU A 8 19.86 -17.52 12.75
CA GLU A 8 18.60 -17.38 13.47
C GLU A 8 17.85 -16.11 13.05
N SER A 9 18.59 -15.05 12.71
CA SER A 9 18.07 -13.81 12.15
C SER A 9 17.38 -14.02 10.78
N THR A 10 17.96 -14.87 9.93
CA THR A 10 17.43 -15.16 8.60
C THR A 10 16.16 -16.00 8.71
N ARG A 11 16.14 -16.99 9.60
CA ARG A 11 14.93 -17.78 9.88
C ARG A 11 13.78 -16.90 10.35
N ARG A 12 14.08 -15.93 11.21
CA ARG A 12 13.08 -14.97 11.71
C ARG A 12 12.55 -14.06 10.60
N LEU A 13 13.41 -13.54 9.73
CA LEU A 13 12.97 -12.76 8.56
C LEU A 13 12.03 -13.58 7.66
N ARG A 14 12.38 -14.85 7.39
CA ARG A 14 11.51 -15.78 6.64
C ARG A 14 10.17 -16.04 7.33
N THR A 15 10.15 -16.12 8.66
CA THR A 15 8.89 -16.20 9.41
C THR A 15 8.03 -14.95 9.18
N LEU A 16 8.61 -13.76 9.16
CA LEU A 16 7.88 -12.52 8.89
C LEU A 16 7.38 -12.46 7.44
N ASP A 17 8.20 -12.87 6.47
CA ASP A 17 7.82 -12.99 5.07
C ASP A 17 6.57 -13.90 4.91
N PHE A 18 6.50 -14.99 5.69
CA PHE A 18 5.35 -15.90 5.68
C PHE A 18 4.05 -15.21 6.11
N PHE A 19 4.05 -14.54 7.27
CA PHE A 19 2.87 -13.88 7.80
C PHE A 19 2.46 -12.65 6.96
N MET A 20 3.42 -11.80 6.60
CA MET A 20 3.15 -10.64 5.74
C MET A 20 2.65 -11.09 4.35
N GLY A 21 3.29 -12.10 3.78
CA GLY A 21 2.87 -12.70 2.51
C GLY A 21 1.44 -13.23 2.56
N THR A 22 1.07 -13.93 3.63
CA THR A 22 -0.29 -14.45 3.81
C THR A 22 -1.32 -13.33 3.95
N VAL A 23 -1.01 -12.27 4.71
CA VAL A 23 -1.89 -11.10 4.85
C VAL A 23 -2.06 -10.38 3.51
N PHE A 24 -0.97 -10.14 2.77
CA PHE A 24 -1.06 -9.51 1.45
C PHE A 24 -1.75 -10.39 0.43
N ALA A 25 -1.58 -11.72 0.50
CA ALA A 25 -2.32 -12.65 -0.33
C ALA A 25 -3.83 -12.52 -0.09
N ALA A 26 -4.25 -12.56 1.18
CA ALA A 26 -5.66 -12.43 1.55
C ALA A 26 -6.26 -11.07 1.13
N ILE A 27 -5.56 -9.96 1.38
CA ILE A 27 -5.99 -8.63 0.94
C ILE A 27 -6.06 -8.54 -0.58
N GLY A 28 -5.05 -9.07 -1.29
CA GLY A 28 -5.02 -9.06 -2.75
C GLY A 28 -6.18 -9.85 -3.35
N PHE A 29 -6.49 -11.03 -2.82
CA PHE A 29 -7.67 -11.80 -3.25
C PHE A 29 -8.96 -11.05 -2.99
N TYR A 30 -9.12 -10.44 -1.82
CA TYR A 30 -10.28 -9.62 -1.49
C TYR A 30 -10.45 -8.47 -2.48
N VAL A 31 -9.38 -7.71 -2.75
CA VAL A 31 -9.39 -6.59 -3.72
C VAL A 31 -9.69 -7.07 -5.14
N ALA A 32 -9.16 -8.23 -5.55
CA ALA A 32 -9.45 -8.78 -6.87
C ALA A 32 -10.93 -9.20 -7.01
N ILE A 33 -11.53 -9.75 -5.95
CA ILE A 33 -12.96 -10.09 -5.91
C ILE A 33 -13.81 -8.82 -5.97
N GLU A 34 -13.48 -7.78 -5.21
CA GLU A 34 -14.18 -6.49 -5.30
C GLU A 34 -14.06 -5.88 -6.70
N GLY A 35 -12.87 -5.91 -7.30
CA GLY A 35 -12.66 -5.48 -8.68
C GLY A 35 -13.52 -6.27 -9.68
N TYR A 36 -13.70 -7.57 -9.45
CA TYR A 36 -14.60 -8.42 -10.27
C TYR A 36 -16.06 -8.02 -10.08
N ASN A 37 -16.51 -7.78 -8.85
CA ASN A 37 -17.87 -7.32 -8.56
C ASN A 37 -18.16 -5.98 -9.25
N ILE A 38 -17.20 -5.05 -9.25
CA ILE A 38 -17.28 -3.78 -9.98
C ILE A 38 -17.32 -4.02 -11.50
N PHE A 39 -16.50 -4.94 -12.01
CA PHE A 39 -16.45 -5.24 -13.44
C PHE A 39 -17.78 -5.76 -13.99
N VAL A 40 -18.53 -6.54 -13.19
CA VAL A 40 -19.85 -7.08 -13.59
C VAL A 40 -21.02 -6.23 -13.11
N ALA A 41 -20.76 -5.09 -12.45
CA ALA A 41 -21.81 -4.25 -11.89
C ALA A 41 -22.76 -3.73 -12.99
N PRO A 42 -24.10 -3.79 -12.80
CA PRO A 42 -25.07 -3.37 -13.81
C PRO A 42 -24.89 -1.93 -14.30
N GLU A 43 -24.41 -1.05 -13.42
CA GLU A 43 -24.17 0.38 -13.66
C GLU A 43 -23.04 0.65 -14.66
N LEU A 44 -22.14 -0.33 -14.86
CA LEU A 44 -20.94 -0.19 -15.69
C LEU A 44 -21.00 -1.05 -16.97
N VAL A 45 -22.14 -1.68 -17.26
CA VAL A 45 -22.34 -2.55 -18.43
C VAL A 45 -22.26 -1.77 -19.75
N THR A 46 -22.54 -0.47 -19.71
CA THR A 46 -22.47 0.44 -20.88
C THR A 46 -21.06 1.00 -21.11
N VAL A 47 -20.16 0.89 -20.14
CA VAL A 47 -18.77 1.33 -20.24
C VAL A 47 -17.98 0.27 -21.00
N GLU A 48 -17.11 0.72 -21.92
CA GLU A 48 -16.22 -0.19 -22.63
C GLU A 48 -15.42 -1.04 -21.64
N ARG A 49 -15.39 -2.37 -21.84
CA ARG A 49 -14.81 -3.29 -20.85
C ARG A 49 -13.35 -2.98 -20.50
N MET A 50 -12.58 -2.44 -21.45
CA MET A 50 -11.18 -2.06 -21.25
C MET A 50 -11.01 -0.83 -20.35
N THR A 51 -11.99 0.06 -20.29
CA THR A 51 -11.97 1.29 -19.48
C THR A 51 -12.73 1.14 -18.17
N ASN A 52 -13.33 -0.03 -17.92
CA ASN A 52 -14.03 -0.34 -16.68
C ASN A 52 -13.03 -0.31 -15.49
N PRO A 53 -13.29 0.47 -14.42
CA PRO A 53 -12.39 0.59 -13.28
C PRO A 53 -12.16 -0.73 -12.53
N GLY A 54 -13.06 -1.71 -12.69
CA GLY A 54 -12.90 -3.06 -12.20
C GLY A 54 -11.66 -3.77 -12.77
N VAL A 55 -11.29 -3.53 -14.04
CA VAL A 55 -10.13 -4.20 -14.68
C VAL A 55 -8.82 -3.85 -13.97
N THR A 56 -8.56 -2.56 -13.74
CA THR A 56 -7.36 -2.10 -13.03
C THR A 56 -7.35 -2.61 -11.59
N THR A 57 -8.51 -2.61 -10.93
CA THR A 57 -8.65 -3.10 -9.55
C THR A 57 -8.36 -4.60 -9.44
N ILE A 58 -8.89 -5.42 -10.37
CA ILE A 58 -8.58 -6.86 -10.46
C ILE A 58 -7.09 -7.07 -10.67
N PHE A 59 -6.49 -6.32 -11.60
CA PHE A 59 -5.07 -6.48 -11.92
C PHE A 59 -4.17 -6.19 -10.72
N ILE A 60 -4.41 -5.08 -10.01
CA ILE A 60 -3.65 -4.72 -8.80
C ILE A 60 -3.88 -5.76 -7.69
N GLY A 61 -5.13 -6.15 -7.45
CA GLY A 61 -5.47 -7.16 -6.45
C GLY A 61 -4.79 -8.50 -6.74
N ALA A 62 -4.84 -8.97 -7.98
CA ALA A 62 -4.24 -10.22 -8.41
C ALA A 62 -2.70 -10.21 -8.31
N LEU A 63 -2.05 -9.10 -8.69
CA LEU A 63 -0.61 -8.95 -8.51
C LEU A 63 -0.22 -8.95 -7.03
N LEU A 64 -0.96 -8.22 -6.19
CA LEU A 64 -0.74 -8.21 -4.75
C LEU A 64 -0.92 -9.62 -4.16
N ALA A 65 -1.95 -10.34 -4.61
CA ALA A 65 -2.22 -11.70 -4.19
C ALA A 65 -1.07 -12.66 -4.55
N LEU A 66 -0.60 -12.56 -5.80
CA LEU A 66 0.49 -13.37 -6.33
C LEU A 66 1.79 -13.12 -5.56
N LEU A 67 2.18 -11.85 -5.40
CA LEU A 67 3.40 -11.49 -4.67
C LEU A 67 3.32 -11.89 -3.20
N GLY A 68 2.16 -11.69 -2.56
CA GLY A 68 1.90 -12.16 -1.21
C GLY A 68 2.07 -13.68 -1.08
N LEU A 69 1.52 -14.43 -2.04
CA LEU A 69 1.61 -15.89 -2.07
C LEU A 69 3.06 -16.37 -2.29
N VAL A 70 3.80 -15.72 -3.19
CA VAL A 70 5.24 -16.01 -3.39
C VAL A 70 6.02 -15.76 -2.10
N MET A 71 5.80 -14.65 -1.41
CA MET A 71 6.44 -14.39 -0.11
C MET A 71 6.03 -15.41 0.95
N ALA A 72 4.76 -15.81 0.98
CA ALA A 72 4.28 -16.84 1.89
C ALA A 72 5.00 -18.17 1.65
N ILE A 73 5.12 -18.61 0.39
CA ILE A 73 5.82 -19.85 0.03
C ILE A 73 7.31 -19.77 0.41
N ILE A 74 8.01 -18.69 0.04
CA ILE A 74 9.43 -18.51 0.36
C ILE A 74 9.63 -18.46 1.88
N GLY A 75 8.76 -17.76 2.60
CA GLY A 75 8.78 -17.66 4.05
C GLY A 75 8.54 -19.00 4.74
N PHE A 76 7.59 -19.79 4.24
CA PHE A 76 7.28 -21.12 4.75
C PHE A 76 8.46 -22.09 4.56
N ILE A 77 8.98 -22.19 3.33
CA ILE A 77 10.10 -23.06 2.97
C ILE A 77 11.36 -22.64 3.75
N GLY A 78 11.62 -21.34 3.82
CA GLY A 78 12.78 -20.78 4.51
C GLY A 78 12.69 -20.95 6.02
N SER A 79 11.54 -20.67 6.64
CA SER A 79 11.43 -20.71 8.10
C SER A 79 11.44 -22.13 8.67
N ARG A 80 10.96 -23.14 7.93
CA ARG A 80 10.69 -24.54 8.35
C ARG A 80 9.69 -24.70 9.53
N THR A 81 9.64 -23.76 10.48
CA THR A 81 8.73 -23.73 11.65
C THR A 81 8.18 -22.32 11.93
N PRO A 82 7.46 -21.68 10.98
CA PRO A 82 7.03 -20.28 11.10
C PRO A 82 6.19 -20.01 12.34
N PHE A 83 5.28 -20.91 12.72
CA PHE A 83 4.41 -20.74 13.88
C PHE A 83 5.15 -20.75 15.23
N ARG A 84 6.28 -21.47 15.33
CA ARG A 84 7.06 -21.52 16.58
C ARG A 84 7.86 -20.24 16.80
N ASN A 85 8.40 -19.68 15.71
CA ASN A 85 9.20 -18.47 15.73
C ASN A 85 8.34 -17.20 15.75
N ALA A 86 7.07 -17.30 15.35
CA ALA A 86 6.09 -16.20 15.34
C ALA A 86 5.98 -15.48 16.69
N LYS A 87 5.97 -16.24 17.79
CA LYS A 87 5.78 -15.71 19.16
C LYS A 87 6.84 -14.67 19.56
N GLN A 88 8.05 -14.79 19.01
CA GLN A 88 9.14 -13.84 19.26
C GLN A 88 9.24 -12.81 18.13
N ALA A 89 9.06 -13.25 16.87
CA ALA A 89 9.25 -12.41 15.69
C ALA A 89 8.22 -11.27 15.57
N ILE A 90 6.94 -11.55 15.86
CA ILE A 90 5.85 -10.59 15.68
C ILE A 90 5.94 -9.45 16.70
N PRO A 91 5.98 -9.68 18.02
CA PRO A 91 5.98 -8.60 19.00
C PRO A 91 7.20 -7.68 18.86
N GLU A 92 8.35 -8.25 18.54
CA GLU A 92 9.57 -7.47 18.34
C GLU A 92 9.48 -6.58 17.09
N THR A 93 8.78 -7.03 16.04
CA THR A 93 8.53 -6.22 14.84
C THR A 93 7.56 -5.08 15.13
N LEU A 94 6.49 -5.34 15.90
CA LEU A 94 5.52 -4.31 16.31
C LEU A 94 6.17 -3.17 17.12
N ARG A 95 7.25 -3.48 17.85
CA ARG A 95 8.02 -2.49 18.63
C ARG A 95 8.99 -1.66 17.79
N LYS A 96 9.24 -2.02 16.52
CA LYS A 96 10.19 -1.28 15.68
C LYS A 96 9.62 0.08 15.29
N PRO A 97 10.42 1.16 15.34
CA PRO A 97 9.96 2.49 14.93
C PRO A 97 9.54 2.53 13.46
N ALA A 98 10.14 1.69 12.61
CA ALA A 98 9.76 1.57 11.21
C ALA A 98 8.32 1.05 11.04
N PHE A 99 7.89 0.10 11.87
CA PHE A 99 6.52 -0.43 11.82
C PHE A 99 5.52 0.65 12.26
N LEU A 100 5.81 1.36 13.35
CA LEU A 100 4.99 2.49 13.82
C LEU A 100 4.87 3.58 12.76
N LYS A 101 5.97 3.93 12.07
CA LYS A 101 5.96 4.86 10.94
C LYS A 101 5.05 4.39 9.80
N GLY A 102 5.04 3.09 9.50
CA GLY A 102 4.12 2.49 8.53
C GLY A 102 2.65 2.64 8.96
N ILE A 103 2.34 2.39 10.23
CA ILE A 103 0.99 2.62 10.78
C ILE A 103 0.59 4.09 10.67
N ILE A 104 1.50 5.02 11.00
CA ILE A 104 1.22 6.45 10.88
C ILE A 104 0.95 6.84 9.43
N ALA A 105 1.69 6.28 8.47
CA ALA A 105 1.41 6.49 7.05
C ALA A 105 0.04 5.96 6.63
N MET A 106 -0.33 4.76 7.08
CA MET A 106 -1.65 4.20 6.82
C MET A 106 -2.77 5.07 7.42
N ALA A 107 -2.58 5.54 8.65
CA ALA A 107 -3.50 6.46 9.30
C ALA A 107 -3.59 7.80 8.56
N GLY A 108 -2.46 8.33 8.08
CA GLY A 108 -2.42 9.55 7.26
C GLY A 108 -3.19 9.40 5.95
N ILE A 109 -3.06 8.25 5.28
CA ILE A 109 -3.85 7.91 4.08
C ILE A 109 -5.33 7.84 4.43
N ALA A 110 -5.70 7.17 5.52
CA ALA A 110 -7.10 7.09 5.95
C ALA A 110 -7.68 8.48 6.27
N VAL A 111 -6.94 9.35 6.95
CA VAL A 111 -7.36 10.74 7.20
C VAL A 111 -7.54 11.50 5.87
N TYR A 112 -6.60 11.33 4.93
CA TYR A 112 -6.72 11.96 3.61
C TYR A 112 -8.01 11.54 2.88
N PHE A 113 -8.27 10.23 2.75
CA PHE A 113 -9.42 9.72 2.02
C PHE A 113 -10.76 9.89 2.75
N PHE A 114 -10.83 9.70 4.07
CA PHE A 114 -12.10 9.69 4.80
C PHE A 114 -12.45 11.03 5.47
N VAL A 115 -11.46 11.91 5.68
CA VAL A 115 -11.68 13.18 6.39
C VAL A 115 -11.54 14.37 5.45
N LEU A 116 -10.50 14.40 4.62
CA LEU A 116 -10.20 15.56 3.77
C LEU A 116 -10.96 15.50 2.44
N TRP A 117 -11.06 14.31 1.84
CA TRP A 117 -11.77 14.10 0.58
C TRP A 117 -13.22 14.57 0.67
N GLY A 118 -13.65 15.39 -0.29
CA GLY A 118 -15.02 15.91 -0.38
C GLY A 118 -15.38 16.99 0.63
N ARG A 119 -14.45 17.39 1.53
CA ARG A 119 -14.65 18.50 2.48
C ARG A 119 -13.86 19.76 2.13
N ILE A 120 -12.71 19.59 1.48
CA ILE A 120 -11.85 20.69 1.02
C ILE A 120 -11.35 20.41 -0.40
N PRO A 121 -10.98 21.45 -1.18
CA PRO A 121 -10.51 21.27 -2.56
C PRO A 121 -9.34 20.29 -2.68
N TYR A 122 -9.31 19.46 -3.73
CA TYR A 122 -8.21 18.52 -4.05
C TYR A 122 -6.81 19.11 -3.79
N VAL A 123 -6.54 20.28 -4.37
CA VAL A 123 -5.22 20.93 -4.28
C VAL A 123 -4.80 21.13 -2.83
N ILE A 124 -5.72 21.56 -1.96
CA ILE A 124 -5.42 21.82 -0.55
C ILE A 124 -5.28 20.52 0.22
N SER A 125 -6.17 19.54 0.01
CA SER A 125 -6.10 18.25 0.71
C SER A 125 -4.82 17.50 0.37
N THR A 126 -4.47 17.40 -0.91
CA THR A 126 -3.26 16.71 -1.36
C THR A 126 -2.01 17.43 -0.89
N PHE A 127 -2.01 18.77 -0.86
CA PHE A 127 -0.91 19.55 -0.32
C PHE A 127 -0.67 19.26 1.16
N ILE A 128 -1.74 19.34 1.98
CA ILE A 128 -1.68 19.05 3.42
C ILE A 128 -1.19 17.63 3.66
N PHE A 129 -1.71 16.66 2.91
CA PHE A 129 -1.31 15.26 3.01
C PHE A 129 0.18 15.08 2.69
N LEU A 130 0.65 15.56 1.54
CA LEU A 130 2.06 15.43 1.13
C LEU A 130 3.00 16.12 2.10
N ALA A 131 2.69 17.37 2.47
CA ALA A 131 3.52 18.13 3.40
C ALA A 131 3.55 17.45 4.78
N GLY A 132 2.38 17.07 5.31
CA GLY A 132 2.24 16.38 6.59
C GLY A 132 3.01 15.06 6.63
N MET A 133 2.90 14.24 5.58
CA MET A 133 3.66 12.99 5.48
C MET A 133 5.17 13.25 5.45
N MET A 134 5.64 14.22 4.66
CA MET A 134 7.06 14.59 4.64
C MET A 134 7.57 15.13 5.98
N PHE A 135 6.75 15.88 6.72
CA PHE A 135 7.07 16.33 8.07
C PHE A 135 7.20 15.17 9.05
N ILE A 136 6.23 14.26 9.06
CA ILE A 136 6.23 13.06 9.91
C ILE A 136 7.50 12.22 9.65
N PHE A 137 7.87 12.08 8.39
CA PHE A 137 9.05 11.32 7.99
C PHE A 137 10.37 12.07 8.08
N LYS A 138 10.35 13.37 8.44
CA LYS A 138 11.52 14.25 8.47
C LYS A 138 12.29 14.26 7.15
N ALA A 139 11.59 14.38 6.03
CA ALA A 139 12.14 14.26 4.68
C ALA A 139 13.08 15.41 4.26
N GLY A 140 13.22 16.47 5.08
CA GLY A 140 14.15 17.57 4.81
C GLY A 140 13.84 18.84 5.60
N ALA A 141 14.44 19.95 5.17
CA ALA A 141 14.13 21.27 5.72
C ALA A 141 12.67 21.67 5.39
N TRP A 142 12.00 22.33 6.33
CA TRP A 142 10.58 22.68 6.22
C TRP A 142 10.24 23.40 4.91
N TRP A 143 11.05 24.37 4.48
CA TRP A 143 10.84 25.11 3.22
C TRP A 143 10.89 24.19 1.98
N LYS A 144 11.75 23.17 1.98
CA LYS A 144 11.82 22.19 0.87
C LYS A 144 10.54 21.35 0.81
N ILE A 145 9.98 21.00 1.97
CA ILE A 145 8.72 20.26 2.05
C ILE A 145 7.60 21.07 1.40
N PHE A 146 7.43 22.34 1.78
CA PHE A 146 6.41 23.22 1.18
C PHE A 146 6.59 23.36 -0.33
N ILE A 147 7.81 23.57 -0.81
CA ILE A 147 8.08 23.70 -2.26
C ILE A 147 7.79 22.42 -3.01
N ILE A 148 8.31 21.27 -2.55
CA ILE A 148 8.12 19.98 -3.23
C ILE A 148 6.64 19.62 -3.24
N SER A 149 5.95 19.69 -2.10
CA SER A 149 4.52 19.43 -2.02
C SER A 149 3.71 20.35 -2.94
N GLY A 150 4.02 21.66 -2.96
CA GLY A 150 3.31 22.63 -3.79
C GLY A 150 3.49 22.36 -5.28
N ILE A 151 4.73 22.16 -5.71
CA ILE A 151 5.05 21.86 -7.12
C ILE A 151 4.42 20.53 -7.54
N THR A 152 4.53 19.48 -6.72
CA THR A 152 3.95 18.17 -7.04
C THR A 152 2.44 18.26 -7.21
N VAL A 153 1.73 18.95 -6.30
CA VAL A 153 0.28 19.12 -6.43
C VAL A 153 -0.07 19.93 -7.68
N ALA A 154 0.63 21.02 -7.95
CA ALA A 154 0.38 21.84 -9.13
C ALA A 154 0.56 21.05 -10.44
N ILE A 155 1.62 20.23 -10.52
CA ILE A 155 1.87 19.35 -11.68
C ILE A 155 0.74 18.34 -11.84
N VAL A 156 0.35 17.64 -10.76
CA VAL A 156 -0.71 16.62 -10.83
C VAL A 156 -2.04 17.25 -11.20
N TRP A 157 -2.39 18.38 -10.60
CA TRP A 157 -3.61 19.12 -10.93
C TRP A 157 -3.63 19.56 -12.39
N TYR A 158 -2.53 20.12 -12.91
CA TYR A 158 -2.45 20.55 -14.31
C TYR A 158 -2.54 19.36 -15.28
N VAL A 159 -1.80 18.28 -15.02
CA VAL A 159 -1.78 17.12 -15.91
C VAL A 159 -3.13 16.40 -15.92
N PHE A 160 -3.72 16.15 -14.76
CA PHE A 160 -4.95 15.37 -14.69
C PHE A 160 -6.21 16.23 -14.85
N GLY A 161 -6.25 17.40 -14.21
CA GLY A 161 -7.40 18.29 -14.26
C GLY A 161 -7.53 19.02 -15.58
N GLU A 162 -6.44 19.64 -16.08
CA GLU A 162 -6.50 20.46 -17.29
C GLU A 162 -6.20 19.65 -18.56
N LEU A 163 -5.10 18.89 -18.60
CA LEU A 163 -4.70 18.17 -19.82
C LEU A 163 -5.54 16.92 -20.06
N ALA A 164 -5.78 16.11 -19.03
CA ALA A 164 -6.54 14.86 -19.14
C ALA A 164 -8.03 15.04 -18.86
N MET A 165 -8.48 16.23 -18.44
CA MET A 165 -9.88 16.55 -18.10
C MET A 165 -10.53 15.56 -17.12
N VAL A 166 -9.73 14.98 -16.23
CA VAL A 166 -10.20 14.08 -15.17
C VAL A 166 -10.76 14.93 -14.04
N PRO A 167 -12.04 14.73 -13.63
CA PRO A 167 -12.61 15.46 -12.52
C PRO A 167 -11.87 15.09 -11.22
N LEU A 168 -11.13 16.04 -10.68
CA LEU A 168 -10.44 15.90 -9.40
C LEU A 168 -11.41 16.26 -8.26
N PRO A 169 -11.33 15.55 -7.11
CA PRO A 169 -12.33 15.62 -6.04
C PRO A 169 -12.33 16.88 -5.15
#